data_AF-A0AAV7K4T1-F1
#
_entry.id   AF-A0AAV7K4T1-F1
#
_cell.length_a   1.000
_cell.length_b   1.000
_cell.length_c   1.000
_cell.angle_alpha   90.00
_cell.angle_beta   90.00
_cell.angle_gamma   90.00
#
_symmetry.space_group_name_H-M   'P 1'
#
loop_
_entity.id
_entity.type
_entity.pdbx_description
1 polymer ?
#
loop_
_entity_poly.entity_id
_entity_poly.type
_entity_poly.pdbx_seq_one_letter_code
_entity_poly.pdbx_strand_id
1 'polypeptide(L)'
;MSQQRNKPKDTNQSSKLLSLAENNTVFEILGQRRITKATAVVQIYFANQSPSQWAKQHTSILCFVKDNVKRSYYLRMVDINGRTILWEHELYYQISYMQDRKQFQSFAG
;
A
#
# COMPACT_ATOMS: atom_id res chain seq x y z
N MET A 1 -32.41 -23.65 5.87
CA MET A 1 -32.20 -22.21 6.17
C MET A 1 -30.72 -22.01 6.47
N SER A 2 -29.94 -21.54 5.50
CA SER A 2 -28.51 -21.31 5.65
C SER A 2 -28.26 -20.01 6.42
N GLN A 3 -27.63 -20.10 7.59
CA GLN A 3 -27.26 -18.94 8.38
C GLN A 3 -26.22 -18.11 7.61
N GLN A 4 -26.59 -16.90 7.19
CA GLN A 4 -25.63 -15.91 6.72
C GLN A 4 -24.76 -15.49 7.91
N ARG A 5 -23.52 -15.98 7.95
CA ARG A 5 -22.48 -15.44 8.82
C ARG A 5 -22.28 -13.97 8.45
N ASN A 6 -22.69 -13.05 9.32
CA ASN A 6 -22.34 -11.63 9.24
C ASN A 6 -20.81 -11.50 9.33
N LYS A 7 -20.13 -11.43 8.18
CA LYS A 7 -18.71 -11.08 8.14
C LYS A 7 -18.57 -9.61 8.57
N PRO A 8 -17.66 -9.28 9.49
CA PRO A 8 -17.38 -7.88 9.82
C PRO A 8 -17.01 -7.11 8.55
N LYS A 9 -17.53 -5.89 8.40
CA LYS A 9 -17.19 -5.03 7.27
C LYS A 9 -15.68 -4.76 7.32
N ASP A 10 -14.99 -5.06 6.22
CA ASP A 10 -13.58 -4.72 6.04
C ASP A 10 -13.42 -3.19 6.17
N THR A 11 -12.60 -2.73 7.11
CA THR A 11 -12.28 -1.32 7.34
C THR A 11 -10.84 -1.00 6.93
N ASN A 12 -10.61 0.27 6.55
CA ASN A 12 -9.28 0.77 6.24
C ASN A 12 -8.36 0.71 7.47
N GLN A 13 -7.15 0.21 7.27
CA GLN A 13 -6.08 0.22 8.27
C GLN A 13 -5.25 1.51 8.15
N SER A 14 -5.19 2.28 9.23
CA SER A 14 -4.49 3.57 9.29
C SER A 14 -3.01 3.42 9.62
N SER A 15 -2.22 4.40 9.22
CA SER A 15 -0.84 4.57 9.67
C SER A 15 -0.81 5.32 10.99
N LYS A 16 0.04 4.86 11.93
CA LYS A 16 0.33 5.57 13.19
C LYS A 16 1.20 6.81 13.00
N LEU A 17 1.88 6.92 11.87
CA LEU A 17 2.74 8.06 11.54
C LEU A 17 1.98 9.19 10.83
N LEU A 18 0.71 8.96 10.50
CA LEU A 18 -0.17 9.94 9.88
C LEU A 18 -1.22 10.38 10.90
N SER A 19 -1.57 11.66 10.89
CA SER A 19 -2.72 12.18 11.61
C SER A 19 -4.02 11.55 11.11
N LEU A 20 -5.10 11.71 11.87
CA LEU A 20 -6.43 11.25 11.46
C LEU A 20 -6.86 11.89 10.13
N ALA A 21 -6.62 13.19 9.97
CA ALA A 21 -6.96 13.92 8.76
C ALA A 21 -6.19 13.39 7.54
N GLU A 22 -4.88 13.17 7.67
CA GLU A 22 -4.04 12.61 6.60
C GLU A 22 -4.48 11.19 6.21
N ASN A 23 -4.78 10.33 7.19
CA ASN A 23 -5.33 8.99 6.91
C ASN A 23 -6.66 9.08 6.14
N ASN A 24 -7.56 9.97 6.55
CA ASN A 24 -8.84 10.17 5.85
C ASN A 24 -8.63 10.63 4.41
N THR A 25 -7.73 11.58 4.18
CA THR A 25 -7.37 12.03 2.83
C THR A 25 -6.81 10.88 1.98
N VAL A 26 -5.96 10.00 2.54
CA VAL A 26 -5.49 8.81 1.82
C VAL A 26 -6.65 7.91 1.40
N PHE A 27 -7.61 7.67 2.30
CA PHE A 27 -8.78 6.83 1.99
C PHE A 27 -9.71 7.47 0.95
N GLU A 28 -9.84 8.79 0.96
CA GLU A 28 -10.56 9.55 -0.07
C GLU A 28 -9.88 9.42 -1.43
N ILE A 29 -8.56 9.56 -1.51
CA ILE A 29 -7.77 9.42 -2.74
C ILE A 29 -7.93 8.00 -3.33
N LEU A 30 -7.90 6.96 -2.50
CA LEU A 30 -8.14 5.58 -2.94
C LEU A 30 -9.57 5.38 -3.45
N GLY A 31 -10.53 6.06 -2.84
CA GLY A 31 -11.94 6.01 -3.22
C GLY A 31 -12.66 4.75 -2.75
N GLN A 32 -13.94 4.67 -3.10
CA GLN A 32 -14.84 3.65 -2.58
C GLN A 32 -14.45 2.22 -3.02
N ARG A 33 -14.84 1.24 -2.19
CA ARG A 33 -14.64 -0.22 -2.42
C ARG A 33 -13.18 -0.67 -2.49
N ARG A 34 -12.20 0.21 -2.24
CA ARG A 34 -10.79 -0.13 -2.05
C ARG A 34 -10.49 0.00 -0.57
N ILE A 35 -10.12 -1.12 0.05
CA ILE A 35 -9.89 -1.17 1.50
C ILE A 35 -8.41 -1.38 1.78
N THR A 36 -7.79 -0.47 2.52
CA THR A 36 -6.40 -0.63 2.97
C THR A 36 -6.32 -1.74 4.01
N LYS A 37 -5.41 -2.69 3.77
CA LYS A 37 -4.99 -3.74 4.72
C LYS A 37 -3.75 -3.34 5.50
N ALA A 38 -2.97 -2.40 4.98
CA ALA A 38 -1.94 -1.68 5.72
C ALA A 38 -1.70 -0.32 5.05
N THR A 39 -1.36 0.70 5.85
CA THR A 39 -0.92 2.02 5.39
C THR A 39 0.36 2.37 6.14
N ALA A 40 1.41 2.74 5.43
CA ALA A 40 2.68 3.10 6.04
C ALA A 40 3.34 4.27 5.32
N VAL A 41 4.12 5.07 6.05
CA VAL A 41 5.06 6.01 5.44
C VAL A 41 6.33 5.23 5.12
N VAL A 42 6.76 5.27 3.86
CA VAL A 42 7.90 4.51 3.36
C VAL A 42 8.91 5.42 2.66
N GLN A 43 10.16 4.98 2.66
CA GLN A 43 11.19 5.49 1.77
C GLN A 43 11.43 4.44 0.70
N ILE A 44 11.35 4.84 -0.56
CA ILE A 44 11.58 3.93 -1.68
C ILE A 44 12.96 4.16 -2.24
N TYR A 45 13.61 3.04 -2.51
CA TYR A 45 14.94 2.98 -3.06
C TYR A 45 14.89 2.19 -4.37
N PHE A 46 15.69 2.61 -5.35
CA PHE A 46 15.94 1.84 -6.57
C PHE A 46 17.43 1.51 -6.66
N ALA A 47 17.75 0.32 -7.16
CA ALA A 47 19.11 -0.09 -7.51
C ALA A 47 19.41 0.19 -9.00
N ASN A 48 19.17 1.44 -9.44
CA ASN A 48 19.20 1.81 -10.86
C ASN A 48 20.61 2.07 -11.42
N GLN A 49 21.58 2.44 -10.57
CA GLN A 49 22.94 2.79 -10.98
C GLN A 49 23.96 1.68 -10.72
N SER A 50 23.75 0.83 -9.71
CA SER A 50 24.54 -0.35 -9.44
C SER A 50 23.69 -1.39 -8.71
N PRO A 51 23.76 -2.70 -9.06
CA PRO A 51 23.04 -3.77 -8.35
C PRO A 51 23.39 -3.84 -6.86
N SER A 52 24.54 -3.30 -6.45
CA SER A 52 25.02 -3.31 -5.07
C SER A 52 24.71 -2.04 -4.28
N GLN A 53 24.04 -1.05 -4.87
CA GLN A 53 23.76 0.23 -4.23
C GLN A 53 22.31 0.66 -4.40
N TRP A 54 21.62 0.83 -3.28
CA TRP A 54 20.27 1.36 -3.22
C TRP A 54 20.31 2.89 -3.12
N ALA A 55 19.75 3.59 -4.11
CA ALA A 55 19.60 5.03 -4.08
C ALA A 55 18.18 5.40 -3.65
N LYS A 56 18.04 6.30 -2.65
CA LYS A 56 16.74 6.82 -2.22
C LYS A 56 16.12 7.65 -3.34
N GLN A 57 14.85 7.39 -3.63
CA GLN A 57 14.13 8.05 -4.72
C GLN A 57 13.07 8.99 -4.17
N HIS A 58 12.19 8.49 -3.31
CA HIS A 58 11.16 9.32 -2.69
C HIS A 58 10.83 8.87 -1.26
N THR A 59 10.11 9.71 -0.54
CA THR A 59 9.42 9.38 0.71
C THR A 59 7.94 9.62 0.48
N SER A 60 7.12 8.60 0.67
CA SER A 60 5.69 8.68 0.34
C SER A 60 4.91 7.69 1.19
N ILE A 61 3.59 7.63 0.99
CA ILE A 61 2.70 6.73 1.70
C ILE A 61 2.42 5.53 0.81
N LEU A 62 2.66 4.33 1.32
CA LEU A 62 2.37 3.08 0.66
C LEU A 62 1.17 2.42 1.33
N CYS A 63 0.20 2.04 0.51
CA CYS A 63 -1.00 1.34 0.91
C CYS A 63 -0.99 -0.06 0.31
N PHE A 64 -1.18 -1.08 1.14
CA PHE A 64 -1.58 -2.41 0.68
C PHE A 64 -3.11 -2.44 0.61
N VAL A 65 -3.66 -2.58 -0.59
CA VAL A 65 -5.08 -2.34 -0.88
C VAL A 65 -5.74 -3.59 -1.42
N LYS A 66 -6.88 -3.96 -0.83
CA LYS A 66 -7.83 -4.91 -1.40
C LYS A 66 -8.79 -4.14 -2.31
N ASP A 67 -8.63 -4.28 -3.63
CA ASP A 67 -9.50 -3.64 -4.61
C ASP A 67 -10.67 -4.58 -4.94
N ASN A 68 -11.85 -4.31 -4.35
CA ASN A 68 -13.03 -5.13 -4.58
C ASN A 68 -13.70 -4.91 -5.94
N VAL A 69 -13.32 -3.84 -6.67
CA VAL A 69 -13.80 -3.59 -8.03
C VAL A 69 -13.05 -4.51 -8.99
N LYS A 70 -11.72 -4.53 -8.88
CA LYS A 70 -10.85 -5.37 -9.72
C LYS A 70 -10.72 -6.82 -9.22
N ARG A 71 -11.19 -7.10 -8.00
CA ARG A 71 -11.05 -8.41 -7.31
C ARG A 71 -9.58 -8.85 -7.17
N SER A 72 -8.71 -7.88 -6.93
CA SER A 72 -7.26 -8.10 -6.83
C SER A 72 -6.66 -7.24 -5.70
N TYR A 73 -5.39 -7.46 -5.42
CA TYR A 73 -4.64 -6.72 -4.41
C TYR A 73 -3.60 -5.82 -5.07
N TYR A 74 -3.36 -4.65 -4.48
CA TYR A 74 -2.43 -3.66 -5.00
C TYR A 74 -1.52 -3.11 -3.91
N LEU A 75 -0.29 -2.81 -4.28
CA LEU A 75 0.51 -1.79 -3.62
C LEU A 75 0.26 -0.45 -4.33
N ARG A 76 -0.14 0.58 -3.58
CA ARG A 76 -0.41 1.91 -4.12
C ARG A 76 0.35 2.96 -3.35
N MET A 77 1.08 3.78 -4.08
CA MET A 77 1.81 4.90 -3.53
C MET A 77 0.99 6.18 -3.68
N VAL A 78 0.79 6.89 -2.58
CA VAL A 78 -0.10 8.04 -2.50
C VAL A 78 0.70 9.31 -2.22
N ASP A 79 0.51 10.32 -3.06
CA ASP A 79 0.89 11.69 -2.75
C ASP A 79 -0.32 12.42 -2.15
N ILE A 80 -0.24 12.74 -0.86
CA ILE A 80 -1.27 13.52 -0.17
C ILE A 80 -1.34 14.94 -0.71
N ASN A 81 -0.19 15.54 -1.08
CA ASN A 81 -0.14 16.95 -1.49
C ASN A 81 -0.79 17.14 -2.85
N GLY A 82 -0.40 16.32 -3.83
CA GLY A 82 -1.01 16.27 -5.16
C GLY A 82 -2.36 15.55 -5.21
N ARG A 83 -2.82 14.97 -4.08
CA ARG A 83 -4.04 14.16 -3.96
C ARG A 83 -4.18 13.10 -5.05
N THR A 84 -3.08 12.42 -5.34
CA THR A 84 -2.98 11.49 -6.48
C THR A 84 -2.28 10.19 -6.10
N ILE A 85 -2.47 9.19 -6.95
CA ILE A 85 -1.75 7.92 -6.86
C ILE A 85 -0.53 8.05 -7.78
N LEU A 86 0.67 8.01 -7.20
CA LEU A 86 1.93 8.14 -7.93
C LEU A 86 2.31 6.85 -8.67
N TRP A 87 1.95 5.70 -8.10
CA TRP A 87 2.33 4.39 -8.60
C TRP A 87 1.40 3.31 -8.07
N GLU A 88 1.17 2.30 -8.89
CA GLU A 88 0.39 1.13 -8.55
C GLU A 88 1.09 -0.13 -9.04
N HIS A 89 1.02 -1.20 -8.25
CA HIS A 89 1.46 -2.52 -8.66
C HIS A 89 0.49 -3.57 -8.16
N GLU A 90 0.00 -4.38 -9.10
CA GLU A 90 -0.89 -5.48 -8.81
C GLU A 90 -0.11 -6.66 -8.23
N LEU A 91 -0.61 -7.24 -7.15
CA LEU A 91 0.00 -8.42 -6.53
C LEU A 91 -0.67 -9.69 -7.06
N TYR A 92 0.09 -10.47 -7.82
CA TYR A 92 -0.30 -11.81 -8.21
C TYR A 92 -0.03 -12.83 -7.10
N TYR A 93 -0.55 -14.06 -7.26
CA TYR A 93 -0.56 -15.09 -6.21
C TYR A 93 0.82 -15.48 -5.65
N GLN A 94 1.91 -15.17 -6.36
CA GLN A 94 3.27 -15.52 -5.97
C GLN A 94 4.18 -14.28 -6.09
N ILE A 95 4.18 -13.44 -5.06
CA ILE A 95 5.24 -12.46 -4.87
C ILE A 95 6.33 -13.07 -3.99
N SER A 96 7.58 -12.99 -4.42
CA SER A 96 8.72 -13.28 -3.55
C SER A 96 9.03 -12.03 -2.74
N TYR A 97 8.55 -12.02 -1.49
CA TYR A 97 8.78 -10.93 -0.55
C TYR A 97 10.04 -11.23 0.27
N MET A 98 11.06 -10.39 0.18
CA MET A 98 12.28 -10.51 0.96
C MET A 98 12.30 -9.46 2.07
N GLN A 99 12.54 -9.92 3.30
CA GLN A 99 12.65 -9.08 4.48
C GLN A 99 14.02 -9.33 5.14
N ASP A 100 15.08 -8.86 4.50
CA ASP A 100 16.45 -9.00 5.02
C ASP A 100 16.65 -8.22 6.32
N ARG A 101 15.83 -7.16 6.54
CA ARG A 101 15.85 -6.35 7.76
C ARG A 101 14.45 -6.02 8.22
N LYS A 102 14.30 -5.76 9.52
CA LYS A 102 13.00 -5.49 10.16
C LYS A 102 12.20 -4.35 9.49
N GLN A 103 12.86 -3.34 8.96
CA GLN A 103 12.26 -2.15 8.33
C GLN A 103 12.56 -2.01 6.84
N PHE A 104 13.26 -2.99 6.24
CA PHE A 104 13.62 -2.95 4.83
C PHE A 104 13.06 -4.19 4.15
N GLN A 105 12.16 -3.96 3.21
CA GLN A 105 11.55 -5.02 2.43
C GLN A 105 11.78 -4.76 0.96
N SER A 106 12.16 -5.81 0.25
CA SER A 106 12.46 -5.78 -1.18
C SER A 106 11.59 -6.80 -1.91
N PHE A 107 11.23 -6.48 -3.14
CA PHE A 107 10.51 -7.36 -4.05
C PHE A 107 10.98 -7.06 -5.48
N ALA A 108 10.89 -8.04 -6.36
CA ALA A 108 11.16 -7.83 -7.78
C ALA A 108 10.02 -7.01 -8.40
N GLY A 109 10.39 -5.92 -9.09
CA GLY A 109 9.46 -5.01 -9.79
C GLY A 109 9.15 -5.45 -11.21
#